data_AF-I3SG88-F1
#
_entry.id   AF-I3SG88-F1
#
_cell.length_a   1.000
_cell.length_b   1.000
_cell.length_c   1.000
_cell.angle_alpha   90.00
_cell.angle_beta   90.00
_cell.angle_gamma   90.00
#
_symmetry.space_group_name_H-M   'P 1'
#
loop_
_entity.id
_entity.type
_entity.pdbx_description
1 polymer ?
#
loop_
_entity_poly.entity_id
_entity_poly.type
_entity_poly.pdbx_seq_one_letter_code
_entity_poly.pdbx_strand_id
1 'polypeptide(L)' 'MYVISRALAKFISINRSILRTYAHDDVSAGSWFIGLDVKHVDEAKFCCSSWSAGAICAGV' A
#
# COMPACT_ATOMS: atom_id res chain seq x y z
N MET A 1 4.19 -5.68 -2.51
CA MET A 1 3.58 -5.58 -1.17
C MET A 1 3.76 -4.17 -0.66
N TYR A 2 2.82 -3.62 0.11
CA TYR A 2 2.96 -2.30 0.73
C TYR A 2 2.45 -2.31 2.16
N VAL A 3 2.92 -1.37 2.97
CA VAL A 3 2.45 -1.14 4.33
C VAL A 3 2.06 0.32 4.49
N ILE A 4 1.01 0.58 5.27
CA ILE A 4 0.55 1.94 5.56
C ILE A 4 0.60 2.20 7.07
N SER A 5 0.78 3.45 7.44
CA SER A 5 0.74 3.84 8.86
C SER A 5 -0.67 3.64 9.42
N ARG A 6 -0.76 3.40 10.74
CA ARG A 6 -2.06 3.30 11.44
C ARG A 6 -2.92 4.56 11.24
N ALA A 7 -2.28 5.74 11.18
CA ALA A 7 -2.97 7.00 10.95
C ALA A 7 -3.60 7.06 9.56
N LEU A 8 -2.85 6.68 8.53
CA LEU A 8 -3.33 6.63 7.15
C LEU A 8 -4.47 5.60 6.99
N ALA A 9 -4.32 4.42 7.59
CA ALA A 9 -5.37 3.39 7.58
C ALA A 9 -6.68 3.89 8.23
N LYS A 10 -6.59 4.59 9.37
CA LYS A 10 -7.76 5.20 10.02
C LYS A 10 -8.39 6.28 9.14
N PHE A 11 -7.58 7.14 8.54
CA PHE A 11 -8.09 8.20 7.65
C PHE A 11 -8.88 7.60 6.48
N ILE A 12 -8.34 6.58 5.81
CA ILE A 12 -9.00 5.88 4.70
C ILE A 12 -10.31 5.23 5.18
N SER A 13 -10.29 4.56 6.34
CA SER A 13 -11.47 3.88 6.89
C SER A 13 -12.63 4.83 7.20
N ILE A 14 -12.31 5.99 7.80
CA ILE A 14 -13.30 7.04 8.14
C ILE A 14 -13.87 7.68 6.86
N ASN A 15 -13.01 7.96 5.88
CA ASN A 15 -13.36 8.71 4.68
C ASN A 15 -13.67 7.81 3.46
N ARG A 16 -13.93 6.52 3.67
CA ARG A 16 -14.08 5.55 2.58
C ARG A 16 -15.17 5.91 1.55
N SER A 17 -16.18 6.70 1.94
CA SER A 17 -17.28 7.09 1.05
C SER A 17 -16.89 8.15 0.02
N ILE A 18 -15.85 8.94 0.28
CA ILE A 18 -15.37 9.98 -0.64
C ILE A 18 -14.18 9.50 -1.48
N LEU A 19 -13.55 8.39 -1.09
CA LEU A 19 -12.42 7.80 -1.79
C LEU A 19 -12.91 6.94 -2.95
N ARG A 20 -12.39 7.19 -4.17
CA ARG A 20 -12.77 6.45 -5.36
C ARG A 20 -12.19 5.03 -5.32
N THR A 21 -13.03 4.01 -5.41
CA THR A 21 -12.61 2.62 -5.61
C THR A 21 -12.60 2.28 -7.10
N TYR A 22 -11.60 1.53 -7.52
CA TYR A 22 -11.44 0.97 -8.87
C TYR A 22 -11.56 -0.56 -8.83
N ALA A 23 -11.58 -1.19 -10.00
CA ALA A 23 -11.69 -2.64 -10.11
C ALA A 23 -10.51 -3.39 -9.47
N HIS A 24 -9.32 -2.78 -9.46
CA HIS A 24 -8.12 -3.31 -8.84
C HIS A 24 -7.79 -2.53 -7.56
N ASP A 25 -7.39 -3.26 -6.52
CA ASP A 25 -7.13 -2.74 -5.18
C ASP A 25 -5.85 -1.88 -5.13
N ASP A 26 -4.81 -2.27 -5.85
CA ASP A 26 -3.57 -1.53 -6.04
C ASP A 26 -3.81 -0.17 -6.72
N VAL A 27 -4.68 -0.13 -7.74
CA VAL A 27 -5.11 1.12 -8.40
C VAL A 27 -5.89 1.99 -7.43
N SER A 28 -6.78 1.40 -6.64
CA SER A 28 -7.55 2.14 -5.61
C SER A 28 -6.62 2.75 -4.58
N ALA A 29 -5.77 1.94 -3.95
CA ALA A 29 -4.82 2.37 -2.95
C ALA A 29 -3.84 3.42 -3.49
N GLY A 30 -3.28 3.18 -4.69
CA GLY A 30 -2.38 4.13 -5.36
C GLY A 30 -3.05 5.48 -5.64
N SER A 31 -4.29 5.48 -6.12
CA SER A 31 -5.04 6.72 -6.36
C SER A 31 -5.27 7.51 -5.07
N TRP A 32 -5.55 6.83 -3.96
CA TRP A 32 -5.70 7.47 -2.65
C TRP A 32 -4.38 8.05 -2.17
N PHE A 33 -3.28 7.29 -2.30
CA PHE A 33 -1.96 7.73 -1.84
C PHE A 33 -1.47 8.99 -2.55
N ILE A 34 -1.70 9.06 -3.87
CA ILE A 34 -1.39 10.24 -4.68
C ILE A 34 -2.27 11.43 -4.25
N GLY A 35 -3.59 11.22 -4.16
CA GLY A 35 -4.52 12.31 -3.81
C GLY A 35 -4.36 12.84 -2.39
N LEU A 36 -3.84 12.02 -1.48
CA LEU A 36 -3.58 12.38 -0.08
C LEU A 36 -2.15 12.89 0.17
N ASP A 37 -1.32 12.97 -0.87
CA ASP A 37 0.08 13.42 -0.81
C ASP A 37 0.88 12.73 0.32
N VAL A 38 0.78 11.40 0.38
CA VAL A 38 1.44 10.64 1.45
C VAL A 38 2.95 10.57 1.22
N LYS A 39 3.71 10.50 2.32
CA LYS A 39 5.16 10.23 2.22
C LYS A 39 5.40 8.79 1.78
N HIS A 40 6.06 8.64 0.63
CA HIS A 40 6.51 7.36 0.12
C HIS A 40 7.90 7.01 0.67
N VAL A 41 8.06 5.77 1.13
CA VAL A 41 9.34 5.22 1.57
C VAL A 41 9.54 3.92 0.82
N ASP A 42 10.59 3.88 0.01
CA ASP A 42 11.01 2.66 -0.68
C ASP A 42 11.88 1.82 0.26
N GLU A 43 11.51 0.56 0.45
CA GLU A 43 12.19 -0.36 1.37
C GLU A 43 12.37 -1.70 0.66
N ALA A 44 13.63 -1.99 0.31
CA ALA A 44 14.03 -3.14 -0.50
C ALA A 44 13.64 -4.49 0.13
N LYS A 45 13.40 -4.55 1.45
CA LYS A 45 12.88 -5.75 2.12
C LYS A 45 11.48 -6.16 1.65
N PHE A 46 10.69 -5.21 1.15
CA PHE A 46 9.38 -5.50 0.55
C PHE A 46 9.46 -5.85 -0.94
N CYS A 47 10.64 -5.71 -1.56
CA CYS A 47 10.88 -6.12 -2.94
C CYS A 47 11.13 -7.63 -3.00
N CYS A 48 10.43 -8.32 -3.90
CA CYS A 48 10.69 -9.72 -4.18
C CYS A 48 11.83 -9.83 -5.21
N SER A 49 13.04 -10.09 -4.73
CA SER A 49 14.15 -10.45 -5.60
C SER A 49 14.16 -11.96 -5.87
N SER A 50 14.40 -12.35 -7.12
CA SER A 50 14.47 -13.75 -7.55
C SER A 50 15.55 -14.58 -6.82
N TRP A 51 16.51 -13.92 -6.15
CA TRP A 51 17.72 -14.54 -5.60
C TRP A 51 17.77 -14.63 -4.05
N SER A 52 16.84 -14.00 -3.33
CA SER A 52 16.84 -14.08 -1.86
C SER A 52 16.07 -15.33 -1.40
N ALA A 53 16.78 -16.44 -1.24
CA ALA A 53 16.29 -17.71 -0.65
C ALA A 53 15.99 -17.60 0.86
N GLY A 54 15.31 -16.53 1.28
CA GLY A 54 15.12 -16.19 2.69
C GLY A 54 13.98 -15.21 2.90
N ALA A 55 12.75 -15.73 2.82
CA ALA A 55 11.59 -15.34 3.62
C ALA A 55 11.28 -13.84 3.79
N ILE A 56 10.64 -13.20 2.80
CA ILE A 56 9.63 -12.13 3.01
C ILE A 56 8.49 -12.20 1.96
N CYS A 57 8.73 -12.84 0.81
CA CYS A 57 7.76 -12.92 -0.30
C CYS A 57 6.80 -14.12 -0.29
N ALA A 58 6.72 -14.86 0.82
CA ALA A 58 5.63 -15.81 1.02
C ALA A 58 4.39 -15.00 1.42
N GLY A 59 3.63 -14.55 0.41
CA GLY A 59 2.33 -13.94 0.63
C GLY A 59 1.48 -14.87 1.50
N VAL A 60 1.00 -14.35 2.62
CA VAL A 60 -0.16 -14.92 3.31
C VAL A 60 -1.40 -14.78 2.45
#